data_AF-A0A7J2XY22-F1
#
_entry.id   AF-A0A7J2XY22-F1
#
_cell.length_a   1.000
_cell.length_b   1.000
_cell.length_c   1.000
_cell.angle_alpha   90.00
_cell.angle_beta   90.00
_cell.angle_gamma   90.00
#
_symmetry.space_group_name_H-M   'P 1'
#
loop_
_entity.id
_entity.type
_entity.pdbx_description
1 polymer ?
#
loop_
_entity_poly.entity_id
_entity_poly.type
_entity_poly.pdbx_seq_one_letter_code
_entity_poly.pdbx_strand_id
1 'polypeptide(L)'
;MLFKDLAELAMSIASKSSRKDKVALVSDLIRKADPEEAYKALLILTGKIFPPSDPRELNVSWATLWKVVSSLSNRAEPAGVDAGELVRSLIEQKNKKQTALLEEPLTVEEVYKIL
;
A
#
# COMPACT_ATOMS: atom_id res chain seq x y z
N MET A 1 -10.83 6.43 -5.85
CA MET A 1 -10.85 5.60 -4.63
C MET A 1 -9.73 6.02 -3.70
N LEU A 2 -9.97 5.94 -2.39
CA LEU A 2 -8.93 6.19 -1.41
C LEU A 2 -7.96 5.00 -1.39
N PHE A 3 -6.68 5.28 -1.15
CA PHE A 3 -5.67 4.24 -1.00
C PHE A 3 -5.97 3.34 0.21
N LYS A 4 -6.62 3.90 1.25
CA LYS A 4 -7.14 3.14 2.39
C LYS A 4 -8.11 2.04 1.97
N ASP A 5 -9.04 2.34 1.05
CA ASP A 5 -10.02 1.35 0.57
C ASP A 5 -9.32 0.19 -0.14
N LEU A 6 -8.26 0.49 -0.90
CA LEU A 6 -7.43 -0.52 -1.56
C LEU A 6 -6.65 -1.39 -0.56
N ALA A 7 -6.11 -0.78 0.50
CA ALA A 7 -5.43 -1.51 1.58
C ALA A 7 -6.40 -2.44 2.34
N GLU A 8 -7.62 -1.98 2.62
CA GLU A 8 -8.67 -2.80 3.23
C GLU A 8 -9.10 -3.97 2.33
N LEU A 9 -9.17 -3.74 1.02
CA LEU A 9 -9.40 -4.80 0.04
C LEU A 9 -8.25 -5.82 0.04
N ALA A 10 -6.99 -5.37 0.09
CA ALA A 10 -5.84 -6.27 0.16
C ALA A 10 -5.87 -7.15 1.42
N MET A 11 -6.16 -6.57 2.59
CA MET A 11 -6.34 -7.33 3.84
C MET A 11 -7.51 -8.32 3.73
N SER A 12 -8.63 -7.90 3.12
CA SER A 12 -9.78 -8.77 2.90
C SER A 12 -9.43 -9.95 2.01
N ILE A 13 -8.71 -9.74 0.91
CA ILE A 13 -8.22 -10.80 0.01
C ILE A 13 -7.28 -11.75 0.75
N ALA A 14 -6.35 -11.22 1.55
CA ALA A 14 -5.39 -12.02 2.33
C ALA A 14 -6.10 -12.92 3.36
N SER A 15 -7.18 -12.44 3.98
CA SER A 15 -7.95 -13.20 4.97
C SER A 15 -8.75 -14.38 4.40
N LYS A 16 -8.93 -14.46 3.07
CA LYS A 16 -9.70 -15.54 2.42
C LYS A 16 -8.78 -16.66 1.93
N SER A 17 -9.21 -17.90 2.12
CA SER A 17 -8.58 -19.08 1.49
C SER A 17 -9.23 -19.45 0.15
N SER A 18 -10.53 -19.19 0.01
CA SER A 18 -11.32 -19.48 -1.20
C SER A 18 -10.90 -18.61 -2.38
N ARG A 19 -10.47 -19.25 -3.48
CA ARG A 19 -10.20 -18.55 -4.75
C ARG A 19 -11.45 -17.83 -5.27
N LYS A 20 -12.63 -18.42 -5.12
CA LYS A 20 -13.90 -17.84 -5.57
C LYS A 20 -14.18 -16.52 -4.85
N ASP A 21 -13.90 -16.46 -3.55
CA ASP A 21 -14.13 -15.26 -2.74
C ASP A 21 -13.16 -14.14 -3.14
N LYS A 22 -11.88 -14.48 -3.36
CA LYS A 22 -10.89 -13.53 -3.87
C LYS A 22 -11.29 -12.98 -5.25
N VAL A 23 -11.76 -13.84 -6.15
CA VAL A 23 -12.23 -13.44 -7.48
C VAL A 23 -13.44 -12.50 -7.36
N ALA A 24 -14.40 -12.79 -6.48
CA ALA A 24 -15.55 -11.92 -6.26
C ALA A 24 -15.13 -10.52 -5.78
N LEU A 25 -14.24 -10.44 -4.77
CA LEU A 25 -13.70 -9.18 -4.25
C LEU A 25 -13.02 -8.33 -5.33
N VAL A 26 -12.16 -8.95 -6.15
CA VAL A 26 -11.47 -8.24 -7.24
C VAL A 26 -12.43 -7.85 -8.37
N SER A 27 -13.40 -8.71 -8.69
CA SER A 27 -14.40 -8.40 -9.73
C SER A 27 -15.29 -7.21 -9.33
N ASP A 28 -15.64 -7.13 -8.05
CA ASP A 28 -16.42 -6.01 -7.50
C ASP A 28 -15.65 -4.69 -7.55
N LEU A 29 -14.33 -4.71 -7.30
CA LEU A 29 -13.47 -3.54 -7.49
C LEU A 29 -13.53 -3.05 -8.94
N ILE A 30 -13.28 -3.96 -9.90
CA ILE A 30 -13.25 -3.64 -11.34
C ILE A 30 -14.60 -3.08 -11.82
N ARG A 31 -15.71 -3.60 -11.28
CA ARG A 31 -17.06 -3.14 -11.66
C ARG A 31 -17.37 -1.73 -11.15
N LYS A 32 -16.82 -1.34 -10.00
CA LYS A 32 -17.15 -0.08 -9.31
C LYS A 32 -16.21 1.05 -9.67
N ALA A 33 -14.94 0.75 -9.94
CA ALA A 33 -13.93 1.74 -10.29
C ALA A 33 -14.03 2.14 -11.77
N ASP A 34 -13.60 3.35 -12.11
CA ASP A 34 -13.37 3.71 -13.50
C ASP A 34 -12.20 2.88 -14.08
N PRO A 35 -12.14 2.68 -15.41
CA PRO A 35 -11.14 1.79 -16.01
C PRO A 35 -9.68 2.18 -15.72
N GLU A 36 -9.35 3.48 -15.66
CA GLU A 36 -7.98 3.92 -15.41
C GLU A 36 -7.59 3.70 -13.95
N GLU A 37 -8.47 4.02 -13.01
CA GLU A 37 -8.24 3.78 -11.60
C GLU A 37 -8.19 2.29 -11.28
N ALA A 38 -9.08 1.49 -11.87
CA ALA A 38 -9.06 0.03 -11.74
C ALA A 38 -7.71 -0.55 -12.20
N TYR A 39 -7.19 -0.06 -13.33
CA TYR A 39 -5.89 -0.46 -13.84
C TYR A 39 -4.76 -0.16 -12.85
N LYS A 40 -4.69 1.07 -12.32
CA LYS A 40 -3.68 1.48 -11.33
C LYS A 40 -3.79 0.68 -10.03
N ALA A 41 -5.01 0.49 -9.53
CA ALA A 41 -5.29 -0.31 -8.34
C ALA A 41 -4.88 -1.78 -8.49
N LEU A 42 -5.13 -2.39 -9.65
CA LEU A 42 -4.76 -3.78 -9.93
C LEU A 42 -3.24 -3.98 -10.04
N LEU A 43 -2.52 -3.01 -10.62
CA LEU A 43 -1.06 -3.04 -10.60
C LEU A 43 -0.55 -3.09 -9.15
N ILE A 44 -0.99 -2.13 -8.32
CA ILE A 44 -0.57 -2.05 -6.92
C ILE A 44 -0.94 -3.32 -6.14
N LEU A 45 -2.16 -3.84 -6.28
CA LEU A 45 -2.62 -5.07 -5.62
C LEU A 45 -1.79 -6.31 -5.99
N THR A 46 -1.22 -6.32 -7.19
CA THR A 46 -0.37 -7.43 -7.65
C THR A 46 1.12 -7.19 -7.37
N GLY A 47 1.46 -6.15 -6.59
CA GLY A 47 2.83 -5.81 -6.23
C GLY A 47 3.62 -5.17 -7.38
N LYS A 48 2.94 -4.55 -8.34
CA LYS A 48 3.53 -3.89 -9.51
C LYS A 48 3.19 -2.41 -9.53
N ILE A 49 4.10 -1.60 -10.04
CA ILE A 49 3.86 -0.17 -10.31
C ILE A 49 3.86 0.08 -11.82
N PHE A 50 4.84 -0.51 -12.51
CA PHE A 50 4.95 -0.45 -13.95
C PHE A 50 4.31 -1.69 -14.60
N PRO A 51 3.60 -1.53 -15.74
CA PRO A 51 3.12 -2.68 -16.49
C PRO A 51 4.27 -3.48 -17.09
N PRO A 52 4.05 -4.75 -17.49
CA PRO A 52 5.10 -5.60 -18.06
C PRO A 52 5.79 -5.06 -19.32
N SER A 53 5.11 -4.16 -20.05
CA SER A 53 5.66 -3.51 -21.25
C SER A 53 6.57 -2.32 -20.94
N ASP A 54 6.60 -1.88 -19.69
CA ASP A 54 7.37 -0.72 -19.24
C ASP A 54 8.69 -1.20 -18.60
N PRO A 55 9.85 -0.77 -19.11
CA PRO A 55 11.15 -1.23 -18.62
C PRO A 55 11.56 -0.59 -17.29
N ARG A 56 10.77 0.35 -16.75
CA ARG A 56 11.11 1.03 -15.50
C ARG A 56 11.00 0.08 -14.31
N GLU A 57 11.89 0.29 -13.35
CA GLU A 57 11.86 -0.35 -12.04
C GLU A 57 11.89 0.74 -10.96
N LEU A 58 11.20 0.49 -9.85
CA LEU A 58 11.13 1.44 -8.74
C LEU A 58 12.51 1.69 -8.11
N ASN A 59 13.43 0.70 -8.20
CA ASN A 59 14.81 0.80 -7.72
C ASN A 59 14.94 1.23 -6.24
N VAL A 60 13.97 0.85 -5.40
CA VAL A 60 13.98 1.12 -3.96
C VAL A 60 14.41 -0.15 -3.22
N SER A 61 15.63 -0.10 -2.67
CA SER A 61 16.16 -1.18 -1.84
C SER A 61 15.63 -1.14 -0.40
N TRP A 62 15.78 -2.27 0.32
CA TRP A 62 15.47 -2.37 1.74
C TRP A 62 16.21 -1.31 2.58
N ALA A 63 17.46 -1.00 2.25
CA ALA A 63 18.25 0.01 2.95
C ALA A 63 17.65 1.42 2.82
N THR A 64 17.06 1.75 1.66
CA THR A 64 16.38 3.04 1.44
C THR A 64 15.12 3.13 2.28
N LEU A 65 14.28 2.08 2.27
CA LEU A 65 13.09 2.02 3.11
C LEU A 65 13.45 2.16 4.59
N TRP A 66 14.49 1.45 5.05
CA TRP A 66 14.91 1.51 6.45
C TRP A 66 15.34 2.91 6.88
N LYS A 67 16.10 3.63 6.05
CA LYS A 67 16.47 5.03 6.33
C LYS A 67 15.25 5.92 6.56
N VAL A 68 14.20 5.76 5.74
CA VAL A 68 12.95 6.52 5.91
C VAL A 68 12.23 6.09 7.19
N VAL A 69 12.08 4.80 7.44
CA VAL A 69 11.40 4.27 8.64
C VAL A 69 12.11 4.66 9.93
N SER A 70 13.44 4.64 9.96
CA SER A 70 14.25 5.12 11.09
C SER A 70 14.17 6.64 11.25
N SER A 71 14.04 7.43 10.18
CA SER A 71 13.77 8.88 10.33
C SER A 71 12.40 9.14 10.97
N LEU A 72 11.45 8.23 10.77
CA LEU A 72 10.12 8.29 11.33
C LEU A 72 10.01 7.64 12.72
N SER A 73 11.03 6.93 13.22
CA SER A 73 10.95 6.24 14.50
C SER A 73 12.30 6.16 15.22
N ASN A 74 12.32 6.38 16.53
CA ASN A 74 13.55 6.26 17.33
C ASN A 74 13.97 4.80 17.60
N ARG A 75 13.62 3.83 16.73
CA ARG A 75 13.91 2.40 16.92
C ARG A 75 15.05 1.90 16.04
N ALA A 76 15.81 0.95 16.57
CA ALA A 76 16.87 0.21 15.87
C ALA A 76 16.30 -0.98 15.05
N GLU A 77 17.14 -1.51 14.15
CA GLU A 77 16.90 -2.45 13.04
C GLU A 77 15.74 -3.46 13.15
N PRO A 78 15.07 -3.80 12.03
CA PRO A 78 13.94 -4.71 12.03
C PRO A 78 14.42 -6.16 12.09
N ALA A 79 14.03 -6.86 13.15
CA ALA A 79 14.38 -8.27 13.37
C ALA A 79 13.50 -9.23 12.54
N GLY A 80 13.78 -9.36 11.24
CA GLY A 80 13.16 -10.39 10.37
C GLY A 80 11.63 -10.32 10.26
N VAL A 81 11.03 -9.18 10.60
CA VAL A 81 9.59 -8.94 10.61
C VAL A 81 9.14 -8.49 9.23
N ASP A 82 7.88 -8.78 8.86
CA ASP A 82 7.23 -8.18 7.70
C ASP A 82 7.38 -6.64 7.74
N ALA A 83 7.87 -6.09 6.64
CA ALA A 83 8.15 -4.66 6.52
C ALA A 83 6.90 -3.80 6.74
N GLY A 84 5.77 -4.24 6.16
CA GLY A 84 4.50 -3.54 6.25
C GLY A 84 3.98 -3.53 7.68
N GLU A 85 4.03 -4.67 8.36
CA GLU A 85 3.62 -4.80 9.76
C GLU A 85 4.47 -3.92 10.69
N LEU A 86 5.78 -3.90 10.45
CA LEU A 86 6.67 -3.04 11.21
C LEU A 86 6.31 -1.56 11.02
N VAL A 87 6.17 -1.09 9.78
CA VAL A 87 5.79 0.30 9.47
C VAL A 87 4.45 0.65 10.08
N ARG A 88 3.46 -0.26 9.99
CA ARG A 88 2.14 -0.10 10.61
C ARG A 88 2.26 0.13 12.11
N SER A 89 3.00 -0.74 12.82
CA SER A 89 3.17 -0.65 14.28
C SER A 89 3.84 0.66 14.73
N LEU A 90 4.72 1.23 13.90
CA LEU A 90 5.41 2.49 14.16
C LEU A 90 4.49 3.70 13.98
N ILE A 91 3.69 3.72 12.91
CA ILE A 91 2.72 4.79 12.64
C ILE A 91 1.63 4.81 13.72
N GLU A 92 1.10 3.65 14.10
CA GLU A 92 0.08 3.54 15.16
C GLU A 92 0.57 4.07 16.52
N GLN A 93 1.87 3.92 16.83
CA GLN A 93 2.48 4.45 18.05
C GLN A 93 2.67 5.98 18.04
N LYS A 94 2.86 6.60 16.87
CA LYS A 94 3.09 8.05 16.73
C LYS A 94 1.83 8.89 16.94
N ASN A 95 0.65 8.33 16.72
CA ASN A 95 -0.65 9.03 16.68
C ASN A 95 -1.16 9.60 18.02
N LYS A 96 -0.30 9.77 19.04
CA LYS A 96 -0.68 10.31 20.36
C LYS A 96 -0.10 11.69 20.71
N LYS A 97 0.83 12.28 19.94
CA LYS A 97 1.53 13.49 20.41
C LYS A 97 1.59 14.70 19.48
N GLN A 98 1.36 14.58 18.17
CA GLN A 98 1.38 15.73 17.25
C GLN A 98 0.67 15.35 15.94
N THR A 99 -0.63 15.55 15.87
CA THR A 99 -1.40 15.38 14.62
C THR A 99 -1.38 16.72 13.90
N ALA A 100 -0.79 16.76 12.69
CA ALA A 100 -0.92 17.91 11.81
C ALA A 100 -2.41 18.10 11.48
N LEU A 101 -2.87 19.35 11.52
CA LEU A 101 -4.29 19.73 11.64
C LEU A 101 -5.18 19.25 10.49
N LEU A 102 -4.63 18.84 9.33
CA LEU A 102 -5.35 18.31 8.18
C LEU A 102 -4.46 17.33 7.42
N GLU A 103 -4.71 16.02 7.54
CA GLU A 103 -4.14 15.02 6.63
C GLU A 103 -5.18 14.75 5.53
N GLU A 104 -4.91 15.20 4.31
CA GLU A 104 -5.71 14.79 3.15
C GLU A 104 -5.49 13.29 2.91
N PRO A 105 -6.56 12.49 2.76
CA PRO A 105 -6.42 11.05 2.58
C PRO A 105 -5.84 10.76 1.21
N LEU A 106 -4.76 9.97 1.17
CA LEU A 106 -4.13 9.55 -0.08
C LEU A 106 -5.11 8.78 -0.97
N THR A 107 -5.14 9.13 -2.24
CA THR A 107 -5.85 8.42 -3.30
C THR A 107 -4.93 7.43 -4.02
N VAL A 108 -5.52 6.45 -4.72
CA VAL A 108 -4.74 5.54 -5.58
C VAL A 108 -3.98 6.31 -6.67
N GLU A 109 -4.59 7.36 -7.21
CA GLU A 109 -3.96 8.21 -8.22
C GLU A 109 -2.69 8.90 -7.72
N GLU A 110 -2.75 9.48 -6.52
CA GLU A 110 -1.60 10.18 -5.94
C GLU A 110 -0.45 9.22 -5.63
N VAL A 111 -0.76 8.06 -5.04
CA VAL A 111 0.25 7.04 -4.77
C VAL A 111 0.89 6.55 -6.08
N TYR A 112 0.08 6.30 -7.11
CA TYR A 112 0.58 5.85 -8.40
C TYR A 112 1.47 6.91 -9.10
N LYS A 113 1.19 8.21 -8.91
CA LYS A 113 2.02 9.30 -9.46
C LYS A 113 3.35 9.49 -8.73
N ILE A 114 3.40 9.15 -7.44
CA ILE A 114 4.60 9.29 -6.61
C ILE A 114 5.62 8.18 -6.91
N LEU A 115 5.15 7.00 -7.31
CA LEU A 115 5.94 5.79 -7.57
C LEU A 115 6.38 5.68 -9.04
#